data_AF-A0A850Q297-F1
#
_entry.id   AF-A0A850Q297-F1
#
_cell.length_a   1.000
_cell.length_b   1.000
_cell.length_c   1.000
_cell.angle_alpha   90.00
_cell.angle_beta   90.00
_cell.angle_gamma   90.00
#
_symmetry.space_group_name_H-M   'P 1'
#
loop_
_entity.id
_entity.type
_entity.pdbx_description
1 polymer ?
#
loop_
_entity_poly.entity_id
_entity_poly.type
_entity_poly.pdbx_seq_one_letter_code
_entity_poly.pdbx_strand_id
1 'polypeptide(L)'
;MTSQLILLASAAAVTLILASGAYAALRRKRAEKAAANSEKAMLAKIADDQSKIDAAINAMADEMKDIRADIQWLTSERMIDQAINMAREGESGQEIVRQTGISADELVAMQAFRRH
;
A
#
# COMPACT_ATOMS: atom_id res chain seq x y z
N MET A 1 -43.41 -64.86 -21.28
CA MET A 1 -42.09 -64.32 -20.84
C MET A 1 -41.74 -62.97 -21.45
N THR A 2 -42.13 -62.66 -22.70
CA THR A 2 -41.76 -61.40 -23.40
C THR A 2 -42.32 -60.12 -22.75
N SER A 3 -43.56 -60.14 -22.26
CA SER A 3 -44.21 -58.96 -21.64
C SER A 3 -43.55 -58.51 -20.32
N GLN A 4 -43.08 -59.45 -19.48
CA GLN A 4 -42.37 -59.11 -18.24
C GLN A 4 -40.98 -58.51 -18.49
N LEU A 5 -40.29 -58.95 -19.56
CA LEU A 5 -39.00 -58.38 -19.96
C LEU A 5 -39.13 -56.94 -20.46
N ILE A 6 -40.21 -56.61 -21.17
CA ILE A 6 -40.49 -55.24 -21.64
C ILE A 6 -40.79 -54.30 -20.45
N LEU A 7 -41.54 -54.77 -19.45
CA LEU A 7 -41.84 -54.00 -18.24
C LEU A 7 -40.60 -53.75 -17.37
N LEU A 8 -39.72 -54.74 -17.25
CA LEU A 8 -38.44 -54.59 -16.54
C LEU A 8 -37.50 -53.63 -17.27
N ALA A 9 -37.43 -53.71 -18.60
CA ALA A 9 -36.59 -52.83 -19.41
C ALA A 9 -37.07 -51.37 -19.36
N SER A 10 -38.38 -51.12 -19.40
CA SER A 10 -38.92 -49.76 -19.30
C SER A 10 -38.74 -49.16 -17.90
N ALA A 11 -38.92 -49.97 -16.84
CA ALA A 11 -38.65 -49.54 -15.47
C ALA A 11 -37.17 -49.18 -15.26
N ALA A 12 -36.25 -49.98 -15.79
CA ALA A 12 -34.81 -49.70 -15.73
C ALA A 12 -34.40 -48.46 -16.54
N ALA A 13 -35.02 -48.23 -17.70
CA ALA A 13 -34.77 -47.03 -18.49
C ALA A 13 -35.22 -45.75 -17.76
N VAL A 14 -36.39 -45.77 -17.12
CA VAL A 14 -36.92 -44.63 -16.37
C VAL A 14 -36.04 -44.30 -15.15
N THR A 15 -35.56 -45.30 -14.42
CA THR A 15 -34.68 -45.06 -13.26
C THR A 15 -33.33 -44.49 -13.67
N LEU A 16 -32.75 -44.93 -14.79
CA LEU A 16 -31.51 -44.37 -15.35
C LEU A 16 -31.69 -42.90 -15.77
N ILE A 17 -32.82 -42.55 -16.40
CA ILE A 17 -33.12 -41.17 -16.80
C ILE A 17 -33.28 -40.27 -15.57
N LEU A 18 -34.01 -40.73 -14.54
CA LEU A 18 -34.17 -39.98 -13.30
C LEU A 18 -32.84 -39.82 -12.53
N ALA A 19 -32.04 -40.87 -12.45
CA ALA A 19 -30.74 -40.84 -11.78
C ALA A 19 -29.75 -39.91 -12.49
N SER A 20 -29.72 -39.93 -13.83
CA SER A 20 -28.88 -39.04 -14.63
C SER A 20 -29.30 -37.57 -14.52
N GLY A 21 -30.61 -37.28 -14.50
CA GLY A 21 -31.14 -35.94 -14.24
C GLY A 21 -30.78 -35.42 -12.85
N ALA A 22 -30.93 -36.26 -11.82
CA ALA A 22 -30.54 -35.92 -10.45
C ALA A 22 -29.03 -35.67 -10.32
N TYR A 23 -28.21 -36.48 -10.99
CA TYR A 23 -26.76 -36.30 -11.03
C TYR A 23 -26.35 -34.99 -11.72
N ALA A 24 -26.97 -34.66 -12.86
CA ALA A 24 -26.72 -33.41 -13.57
C ALA A 24 -27.10 -32.18 -12.72
N ALA A 25 -28.22 -32.23 -12.00
CA ALA A 25 -28.64 -31.16 -11.09
C ALA A 25 -27.66 -30.98 -9.91
N LEU A 26 -27.20 -32.07 -9.30
CA LEU A 26 -26.19 -32.04 -8.24
C LEU A 26 -24.86 -31.46 -8.74
N ARG A 27 -24.44 -31.81 -9.96
CA ARG A 27 -23.22 -31.26 -10.58
C ARG A 27 -23.33 -29.75 -10.80
N ARG A 28 -24.48 -29.25 -11.26
CA ARG A 28 -24.72 -27.81 -11.42
C ARG A 28 -24.63 -27.06 -10.09
N LYS A 29 -25.30 -27.56 -9.04
CA LYS A 29 -25.22 -26.95 -7.70
C LYS A 29 -23.81 -26.95 -7.13
N ARG A 30 -23.01 -27.99 -7.39
CA ARG A 30 -21.59 -28.03 -7.01
C ARG A 30 -20.77 -27.01 -7.78
N ALA A 31 -21.00 -26.87 -9.08
CA ALA A 31 -20.32 -25.87 -9.91
C ALA A 31 -20.66 -24.43 -9.47
N GLU A 32 -21.93 -24.14 -9.17
CA GLU A 32 -22.37 -22.84 -8.63
C GLU A 32 -21.70 -22.53 -7.29
N LYS A 33 -21.66 -23.50 -6.37
CA LYS A 33 -20.96 -23.33 -5.08
C LYS A 33 -19.45 -23.14 -5.26
N ALA A 34 -18.84 -23.86 -6.20
CA ALA A 34 -17.42 -23.70 -6.50
C ALA A 34 -17.13 -22.31 -7.08
N ALA A 35 -17.97 -21.82 -7.99
CA ALA A 35 -17.86 -20.47 -8.55
C ALA A 35 -18.01 -19.39 -7.47
N ALA A 36 -19.03 -19.50 -6.60
CA ALA A 36 -19.24 -18.58 -5.49
C ALA A 36 -18.06 -18.59 -4.49
N ASN A 37 -17.47 -19.76 -4.23
CA ASN A 37 -16.30 -19.86 -3.38
C ASN A 37 -15.05 -19.25 -4.03
N SER A 38 -14.88 -19.41 -5.35
CA SER A 38 -13.77 -18.76 -6.07
C SER A 38 -13.91 -17.24 -6.10
N GLU A 39 -15.13 -16.73 -6.26
CA GLU A 39 -15.39 -15.28 -6.20
C GLU A 39 -15.08 -14.72 -4.81
N LYS A 40 -15.52 -15.39 -3.74
CA LYS A 40 -15.15 -15.02 -2.36
C LYS A 40 -13.65 -15.04 -2.13
N ALA A 41 -12.95 -16.06 -2.64
CA ALA A 41 -11.50 -16.16 -2.52
C ALA A 41 -10.79 -15.02 -3.28
N MET A 42 -11.29 -14.65 -4.45
CA MET A 42 -10.79 -13.52 -5.23
C MET A 42 -10.99 -12.19 -4.49
N LEU A 43 -12.19 -11.95 -3.94
CA LEU A 43 -12.47 -10.75 -3.15
C LEU A 43 -11.61 -10.66 -1.89
N ALA A 44 -11.41 -11.79 -1.19
CA ALA A 44 -10.52 -11.85 -0.04
C ALA A 44 -9.07 -11.52 -0.43
N LYS A 45 -8.61 -12.01 -1.57
CA LYS A 45 -7.27 -11.69 -2.10
C LYS A 45 -7.14 -10.21 -2.45
N ILE A 46 -8.14 -9.62 -3.10
CA ILE A 46 -8.14 -8.18 -3.42
C ILE A 46 -8.08 -7.35 -2.14
N ALA A 47 -8.84 -7.71 -1.11
CA ALA A 47 -8.81 -7.02 0.18
C ALA A 47 -7.44 -7.13 0.88
N ASP A 48 -6.81 -8.31 0.84
CA ASP A 48 -5.46 -8.53 1.38
C ASP A 48 -4.40 -7.73 0.61
N ASP A 49 -4.45 -7.75 -0.73
CA ASP A 49 -3.54 -6.99 -1.58
C ASP A 49 -3.71 -5.48 -1.34
N GLN A 50 -4.95 -5.00 -1.18
CA GLN A 50 -5.23 -3.60 -0.86
C GLN A 50 -4.67 -3.20 0.51
N SER A 51 -4.85 -4.04 1.53
CA SER A 51 -4.28 -3.79 2.87
C SER A 51 -2.75 -3.70 2.84
N LYS A 52 -2.08 -4.50 2.00
CA LYS A 52 -0.62 -4.45 1.86
C LYS A 52 -0.17 -3.17 1.14
N ILE A 53 -0.92 -2.74 0.12
CA ILE A 53 -0.66 -1.49 -0.58
C ILE A 53 -0.80 -0.31 0.39
N ASP A 54 -1.87 -0.26 1.16
CA ASP A 54 -2.08 0.82 2.14
C ASP A 54 -0.97 0.86 3.20
N ALA A 55 -0.54 -0.31 3.69
CA ALA A 55 0.58 -0.41 4.61
C ALA A 55 1.90 0.09 3.99
N ALA A 56 2.17 -0.26 2.72
CA ALA A 56 3.36 0.19 2.00
C ALA A 56 3.33 1.71 1.76
N ILE A 57 2.18 2.28 1.40
CA ILE A 57 2.01 3.72 1.21
C ILE A 57 2.29 4.47 2.52
N ASN A 58 1.76 3.97 3.64
CA ASN A 58 1.99 4.59 4.95
C ASN A 58 3.48 4.53 5.33
N ALA A 59 4.14 3.39 5.12
CA ALA A 59 5.57 3.26 5.37
C ALA A 59 6.41 4.24 4.52
N MET A 60 6.08 4.38 3.23
CA MET A 60 6.73 5.37 2.35
C MET A 60 6.49 6.80 2.80
N ALA A 61 5.28 7.12 3.30
CA ALA A 61 4.97 8.46 3.79
C ALA A 61 5.80 8.80 5.04
N ASP A 62 6.00 7.84 5.94
CA ASP A 62 6.86 8.00 7.11
C ASP A 62 8.33 8.19 6.70
N GLU A 63 8.86 7.37 5.78
CA GLU A 63 10.21 7.55 5.23
C GLU A 63 10.39 8.93 4.57
N MET A 64 9.40 9.39 3.80
CA MET A 64 9.44 10.72 3.19
C MET A 64 9.45 11.86 4.22
N LYS A 65 8.80 11.65 5.37
CA LYS A 65 8.82 12.63 6.46
C LYS A 65 10.21 12.71 7.09
N ASP A 66 10.86 11.57 7.30
CA ASP A 66 12.22 11.52 7.85
C ASP A 66 13.23 12.15 6.88
N ILE A 67 13.18 11.78 5.59
CA ILE A 67 14.02 12.39 4.55
C ILE A 67 13.80 13.91 4.49
N ARG A 68 12.56 14.38 4.62
CA ARG A 68 12.27 15.82 4.65
C ARG A 68 12.92 16.49 5.86
N ALA A 69 12.88 15.86 7.02
CA ALA A 69 13.52 16.38 8.23
C ALA A 69 15.03 16.44 8.05
N ASP A 70 15.65 15.41 7.47
CA ASP A 70 17.09 15.38 7.16
C ASP A 70 17.48 16.49 6.18
N ILE A 71 16.68 16.69 5.12
CA ILE A 71 16.90 17.77 4.14
C ILE A 71 16.79 19.14 4.83
N GLN A 72 15.79 19.33 5.69
CA GLN A 72 15.64 20.57 6.45
C GLN A 72 16.84 20.82 7.35
N TRP A 73 17.30 19.79 8.07
CA TRP A 73 18.49 19.86 8.92
C TRP A 73 19.74 20.23 8.12
N LEU A 74 20.03 19.52 7.02
CA LEU A 74 21.17 19.81 6.14
C LEU A 74 21.09 21.22 5.54
N THR A 75 19.89 21.67 5.19
CA THR A 75 19.67 23.01 4.65
C THR A 75 19.97 24.07 5.72
N SER A 76 19.47 23.88 6.94
CA SER A 76 19.76 24.76 8.08
C SER A 76 21.26 24.80 8.41
N GLU A 77 21.95 23.65 8.41
CA GLU A 77 23.40 23.59 8.64
C GLU A 77 24.17 24.36 7.57
N ARG A 78 23.82 24.16 6.29
CA ARG A 78 24.41 24.91 5.18
C ARG A 78 24.15 26.42 5.27
N MET A 79 22.95 26.83 5.69
CA MET A 79 22.60 28.24 5.86
C MET A 79 23.44 28.89 6.97
N ILE A 80 23.70 28.17 8.06
CA ILE A 80 24.58 28.63 9.15
C ILE A 80 26.00 28.80 8.64
N ASP A 81 26.54 27.82 7.93
CA ASP A 81 27.89 27.90 7.37
C ASP A 81 28.03 29.04 6.36
N GLN A 82 27.02 29.24 5.50
CA GLN A 82 26.98 30.36 4.57
C GLN A 82 26.97 31.70 5.32
N ALA A 83 26.11 31.86 6.33
CA ALA A 83 26.02 33.08 7.11
C ALA A 83 27.34 33.40 7.84
N ILE A 84 28.01 32.38 8.38
CA ILE A 84 29.33 32.53 9.01
C ILE A 84 30.38 32.98 7.99
N ASN A 85 30.38 32.39 6.79
CA ASN A 85 31.33 32.77 5.75
C ASN A 85 31.10 34.20 5.27
N MET A 86 29.85 34.60 5.03
CA MET A 86 29.49 35.97 4.69
C MET A 86 29.96 36.96 5.77
N ALA A 87 29.77 36.63 7.05
CA ALA A 87 30.25 37.46 8.15
C ALA A 87 31.79 37.56 8.20
N ARG A 88 32.51 36.49 7.84
CA ARG A 88 33.99 36.50 7.73
C ARG A 88 34.46 37.35 6.55
N GLU A 89 33.70 37.36 5.46
CA GLU A 89 33.96 38.17 4.26
C GLU A 89 33.62 39.65 4.48
N GLY A 90 32.99 39.99 5.62
CA GLY A 90 32.67 41.36 6.00
C GLY A 90 31.31 41.84 5.46
N GLU A 91 30.45 40.92 5.01
CA GLU A 91 29.11 41.26 4.57
C GLU A 91 28.28 41.91 5.69
N SER A 92 27.41 42.85 5.30
CA SER A 92 26.55 43.54 6.26
C SER A 92 25.51 42.58 6.85
N GLY A 93 25.17 42.77 8.13
CA GLY A 93 24.15 41.93 8.78
C GLY A 93 22.80 41.93 8.06
N GLN A 94 22.43 43.03 7.38
CA GLN A 94 21.21 43.06 6.55
C GLN A 94 21.32 42.14 5.33
N GLU A 95 22.49 42.05 4.70
CA GLU A 95 22.71 41.17 3.55
C GLU A 95 22.69 39.70 3.96
N ILE A 96 23.28 39.38 5.12
CA ILE A 96 23.24 38.03 5.69
C ILE A 96 21.80 37.60 6.02
N VAL A 97 21.01 38.47 6.66
CA VAL A 97 19.58 38.22 6.90
C VAL A 97 18.83 38.02 5.60
N ARG A 98 19.11 38.83 4.58
CA ARG A 98 18.42 38.74 3.28
C ARG A 98 18.68 37.39 2.59
N GLN A 99 19.92 36.89 2.64
CA GLN A 99 20.32 35.67 1.94
C GLN A 99 20.08 34.39 2.74
N THR A 100 20.15 34.45 4.07
CA THR A 100 20.12 33.26 4.93
C THR A 100 19.00 33.29 5.97
N GLY A 101 18.30 34.40 6.15
CA GLY A 101 17.28 34.56 7.19
C GLY A 101 17.82 34.64 8.62
N ILE A 102 19.13 34.51 8.83
CA ILE A 102 19.77 34.53 10.14
C ILE A 102 20.10 35.98 10.53
N SER A 103 19.63 36.41 11.70
CA SER A 103 19.90 37.74 12.24
C SER A 103 21.34 37.91 12.76
N ALA A 104 21.78 39.17 12.85
CA ALA A 104 23.11 39.48 13.38
C ALA A 104 23.29 38.99 14.83
N ASP A 105 22.26 39.10 15.66
CA ASP A 105 22.29 38.64 17.05
C ASP A 105 22.37 37.11 17.14
N GLU A 106 21.60 36.38 16.31
CA GLU A 106 21.69 34.92 16.20
C GLU A 106 23.09 34.49 15.73
N LEU A 107 23.68 35.22 14.79
CA LEU A 107 25.02 34.93 14.30
C LEU A 107 26.10 35.12 15.37
N VAL A 108 26.00 36.17 16.20
CA VAL A 108 26.88 36.38 17.35
C VAL A 108 26.73 35.25 18.36
N ALA A 109 25.49 34.83 18.66
CA ALA A 109 25.23 33.71 19.54
C ALA A 109 25.84 32.41 19.00
N MET A 110 25.67 32.11 17.71
CA MET A 110 26.28 30.93 17.05
C MET A 110 27.82 30.96 17.12
N GLN A 111 28.45 32.12 16.90
CA GLN A 111 29.91 32.26 17.03
C GLN A 111 30.40 32.06 18.48
N ALA A 112 29.63 32.51 19.47
CA ALA A 112 29.95 32.31 20.88
C ALA A 112 29.90 30.82 21.27
N PHE A 113 28.87 30.09 20.84
CA PHE A 113 28.78 28.64 21.08
C PHE A 113 29.88 27.83 20.39
N ARG A 114 30.34 28.24 19.21
CA ARG A 114 31.41 27.53 18.47
C ARG A 114 32.81 27.72 19.07
N ARG A 115 33.00 28.72 19.93
CA ARG A 115 34.29 28.98 20.63
C ARG A 115 34.49 28.12 21.88
N HIS A 116 33.46 27.37 22.29
CA HIS A 116 33.48 26.41 23.39
C HIS A 116 33.46 24.97 22.86
#